data_AF-A0A9P8D5I0-F1
#
_entry.id   AF-A0A9P8D5I0-F1
#
_cell.length_a   1.000
_cell.length_b   1.000
_cell.length_c   1.000
_cell.angle_alpha   90.00
_cell.angle_beta   90.00
_cell.angle_gamma   90.00
#
_symmetry.space_group_name_H-M   'P 1'
#
loop_
_entity.id
_entity.type
_entity.pdbx_description
1 polymer ?
#
loop_
_entity_poly.entity_id
_entity_poly.type
_entity_poly.pdbx_seq_one_letter_code
_entity_poly.pdbx_strand_id
1 'polypeptide(L)'
;MSENHKDFQIAIIGDGIAGIVLAISLLKRNIPCKIYERAHALSDIGAGLGISPNAQDAMATCDPSVHEAFRKVANGNTWESKKNFLFEFLDGMDGAATDSSLSHIENRTGLQGCHRGAFVNELIKLLPGDVVQFNKQLQTAEEDSSGGIRLVFQDGSIEEADAVVVGCDGIRSKVREILFGVDHPSSKCPYTHKYAYRGMIPMKQAVEVLGEERALNATMWSTS
;
A
#
# COMPACT_ATOMS: atom_id res chain seq x y z
N MET A 1 0.69 -34.58 15.89
CA MET A 1 -0.14 -33.39 16.19
C MET A 1 -0.79 -33.01 14.89
N SER A 2 -2.09 -33.26 14.74
CA SER A 2 -2.82 -32.91 13.51
C SER A 2 -2.85 -31.39 13.40
N GLU A 3 -2.20 -30.84 12.37
CA GLU A 3 -2.32 -29.42 12.04
C GLU A 3 -3.80 -29.12 11.84
N ASN A 4 -4.29 -28.11 12.56
CA ASN A 4 -5.69 -27.70 12.56
C ASN A 4 -5.96 -26.94 11.26
N HIS A 5 -5.92 -27.66 10.13
CA HIS A 5 -6.17 -27.11 8.81
C HIS A 5 -7.67 -26.81 8.73
N LYS A 6 -8.02 -25.55 8.50
CA LYS A 6 -9.42 -25.18 8.33
C LYS A 6 -9.90 -25.64 6.97
N ASP A 7 -11.11 -26.21 6.92
CA ASP A 7 -11.77 -26.69 5.69
C ASP A 7 -12.38 -25.55 4.85
N PHE A 8 -11.76 -24.36 4.87
CA PHE A 8 -12.20 -23.23 4.05
C PHE A 8 -11.02 -22.43 3.51
N GLN A 9 -11.19 -21.88 2.31
CA GLN A 9 -10.24 -21.01 1.63
C GLN A 9 -10.77 -19.57 1.53
N ILE A 10 -9.92 -18.60 1.88
CA ILE A 10 -10.20 -17.16 1.67
C ILE A 10 -9.69 -16.73 0.30
N ALA A 11 -10.53 -16.05 -0.48
CA ALA A 11 -10.12 -15.40 -1.72
C ALA A 11 -9.85 -13.91 -1.50
N ILE A 12 -8.64 -13.47 -1.84
CA ILE A 12 -8.23 -12.07 -1.78
C ILE A 12 -8.13 -11.55 -3.22
N ILE A 13 -8.83 -10.46 -3.54
CA ILE A 13 -8.83 -9.89 -4.89
C ILE A 13 -7.87 -8.69 -4.88
N GLY A 14 -6.73 -8.81 -5.56
CA GLY A 14 -5.70 -7.78 -5.68
C GLY A 14 -4.44 -8.03 -4.84
N ASP A 15 -3.28 -7.88 -5.48
CA ASP A 15 -1.94 -8.06 -4.87
C ASP A 15 -1.32 -6.77 -4.31
N GLY A 16 -2.13 -5.76 -4.01
CA GLY A 16 -1.64 -4.56 -3.35
C GLY A 16 -1.06 -4.86 -1.96
N ILE A 17 -0.35 -3.88 -1.37
CA ILE A 17 0.22 -3.98 -0.02
C ILE A 17 -0.78 -4.59 0.98
N ALA A 18 -2.03 -4.11 0.99
CA ALA A 18 -3.06 -4.62 1.89
C ALA A 18 -3.39 -6.11 1.65
N GLY A 19 -3.51 -6.54 0.38
CA GLY A 19 -3.81 -7.94 0.03
C GLY A 19 -2.67 -8.88 0.38
N ILE A 20 -1.42 -8.49 0.10
CA ILE A 20 -0.24 -9.27 0.46
C ILE A 20 -0.07 -9.37 1.99
N VAL A 21 -0.19 -8.24 2.71
CA VAL A 21 -0.11 -8.24 4.18
C VAL A 21 -1.21 -9.09 4.82
N LEU A 22 -2.43 -9.04 4.27
CA LEU A 22 -3.52 -9.90 4.70
C LEU A 22 -3.18 -11.39 4.48
N ALA A 23 -2.69 -11.76 3.29
CA ALA A 23 -2.30 -13.14 3.00
C ALA A 23 -1.19 -13.63 3.95
N ILE A 24 -0.14 -12.82 4.19
CA ILE A 24 0.92 -13.16 5.16
C ILE A 24 0.30 -13.43 6.53
N SER A 25 -0.57 -12.53 7.01
CA SER A 25 -1.22 -12.63 8.32
C SER A 25 -2.08 -13.90 8.45
N LEU A 26 -2.82 -14.25 7.40
CA LEU A 26 -3.68 -15.46 7.35
C LEU A 26 -2.84 -16.74 7.35
N LEU A 27 -1.85 -16.82 6.47
CA LEU A 27 -1.00 -18.01 6.34
C LEU A 27 -0.18 -18.28 7.60
N LYS A 28 0.32 -17.23 8.27
CA LYS A 28 1.00 -17.34 9.58
C LYS A 28 0.09 -17.88 10.69
N ARG A 29 -1.23 -17.81 10.50
CA ARG A 29 -2.26 -18.34 11.40
C ARG A 29 -2.86 -19.65 10.89
N ASN A 30 -2.23 -20.29 9.90
CA ASN A 30 -2.68 -21.52 9.25
C ASN A 30 -4.10 -21.39 8.66
N ILE A 31 -4.45 -20.21 8.14
CA ILE A 31 -5.70 -19.97 7.42
C ILE A 31 -5.39 -19.97 5.92
N PRO A 32 -5.94 -20.92 5.14
CA PRO A 32 -5.69 -21.00 3.70
C PRO A 32 -6.24 -19.78 2.96
N CYS A 33 -5.45 -19.22 2.05
CA CYS A 33 -5.90 -18.15 1.17
C CYS A 33 -5.19 -18.16 -0.18
N LYS A 34 -5.85 -17.60 -1.19
CA LYS A 34 -5.25 -17.26 -2.49
C LYS A 34 -5.47 -15.79 -2.81
N ILE A 35 -4.48 -15.18 -3.46
CA ILE A 35 -4.59 -13.84 -4.04
C ILE A 35 -4.83 -13.98 -5.54
N TYR A 36 -5.82 -13.26 -6.06
CA TYR A 36 -6.13 -13.17 -7.48
C TYR A 36 -5.81 -11.76 -7.99
N GLU A 37 -4.85 -11.66 -8.92
CA GLU A 37 -4.38 -10.39 -9.46
C GLU A 37 -4.61 -10.33 -10.97
N ARG A 38 -5.14 -9.19 -11.45
CA ARG A 38 -5.42 -8.96 -12.87
C ARG A 38 -4.15 -8.78 -13.72
N ALA A 39 -3.08 -8.23 -13.14
CA ALA A 39 -1.81 -8.05 -13.83
C ALA A 39 -1.17 -9.40 -14.17
N HIS A 40 -0.29 -9.40 -15.18
CA HIS A 40 0.44 -10.59 -15.60
C HIS A 40 1.64 -10.90 -14.70
N ALA A 41 2.10 -9.92 -13.92
CA ALA A 41 3.20 -10.00 -12.97
C ALA A 41 3.09 -8.84 -11.97
N LEU A 42 3.90 -8.91 -10.92
CA LEU A 42 4.05 -7.82 -9.95
C LEU A 42 4.45 -6.52 -10.64
N SER A 43 3.79 -5.43 -10.25
CA SER A 43 4.17 -4.10 -10.73
C SER A 43 5.24 -3.50 -9.83
N ASP A 44 6.46 -3.37 -10.38
CA ASP A 44 7.54 -2.60 -9.77
C ASP A 44 7.33 -1.09 -9.86
N ILE A 45 6.39 -0.64 -10.70
CA ILE A 45 6.10 0.77 -10.91
C ILE A 45 5.28 1.30 -9.73
N GLY A 46 5.69 2.42 -9.16
CA GLY A 46 4.95 3.04 -8.07
C GLY A 46 5.44 4.43 -7.68
N ALA A 47 4.67 5.05 -6.80
CA ALA A 47 5.05 6.29 -6.15
C ALA A 47 5.79 6.01 -4.82
N GLY A 48 6.43 7.05 -4.28
CA GLY A 48 6.81 7.07 -2.87
C GLY A 48 5.58 6.97 -1.96
N LEU A 49 5.71 6.22 -0.87
CA LEU A 49 4.74 6.09 0.22
C LEU A 49 5.37 6.60 1.50
N GLY A 50 4.61 7.35 2.30
CA GLY A 50 4.95 7.62 3.71
C GLY A 50 4.13 6.71 4.61
N ILE A 51 4.77 6.08 5.60
CA ILE A 51 4.14 5.14 6.53
C ILE A 51 4.20 5.73 7.94
N SER A 52 3.02 5.99 8.50
CA SER A 52 2.87 6.52 9.85
C SER A 52 3.22 5.49 10.93
N PRO A 53 3.51 5.92 12.17
CA PRO A 53 3.84 5.00 13.25
C PRO A 53 2.76 3.95 13.52
N ASN A 54 1.48 4.33 13.51
CA ASN A 54 0.36 3.39 13.74
C ASN A 54 0.25 2.33 12.64
N ALA A 55 0.60 2.67 11.38
CA ALA A 55 0.65 1.69 10.31
C ALA A 55 1.80 0.70 10.52
N GLN A 56 2.94 1.14 11.05
CA GLN A 56 4.04 0.26 11.42
C GLN A 56 3.67 -0.68 12.58
N ASP A 57 2.92 -0.20 13.58
CA ASP A 57 2.40 -1.04 14.66
C ASP A 57 1.42 -2.10 14.13
N ALA A 58 0.55 -1.69 13.20
CA ALA A 58 -0.38 -2.61 12.54
C ALA A 58 0.37 -3.69 11.74
N MET A 59 1.44 -3.31 11.01
CA MET A 59 2.30 -4.27 10.32
C MET A 59 2.88 -5.31 11.28
N ALA A 60 3.48 -4.86 12.38
CA ALA A 60 4.07 -5.76 13.39
C ALA A 60 3.02 -6.67 14.05
N THR A 61 1.78 -6.18 14.21
CA THR A 61 0.65 -6.96 14.75
C THR A 61 0.17 -8.04 13.76
N CYS A 62 0.17 -7.74 12.46
CA CYS A 62 -0.13 -8.73 11.42
C CYS A 62 0.91 -9.86 11.46
N ASP A 63 2.19 -9.50 11.32
CA ASP A 63 3.35 -10.36 11.54
C ASP A 63 4.63 -9.49 11.60
N PRO A 64 5.57 -9.70 12.53
CA PRO A 64 6.80 -8.91 12.63
C PRO A 64 7.60 -8.80 11.32
N SER A 65 7.60 -9.84 10.48
CA SER A 65 8.32 -9.85 9.21
C SER A 65 7.79 -8.84 8.20
N VAL A 66 6.52 -8.42 8.31
CA VAL A 66 5.93 -7.35 7.48
C VAL A 66 6.58 -6.01 7.79
N HIS A 67 6.77 -5.70 9.09
CA HIS A 67 7.45 -4.47 9.50
C HIS A 67 8.94 -4.52 9.15
N GLU A 68 9.59 -5.68 9.29
CA GLU A 68 10.98 -5.86 8.87
C GLU A 68 11.16 -5.66 7.36
N ALA A 69 10.25 -6.19 6.53
CA ALA A 69 10.23 -5.98 5.09
C ALA A 69 10.13 -4.48 4.74
N PHE A 70 9.29 -3.73 5.45
CA PHE A 70 9.22 -2.28 5.31
C PHE A 70 10.55 -1.61 5.67
N ARG A 71 11.14 -1.95 6.83
CA ARG A 71 12.38 -1.33 7.30
C ARG A 71 13.57 -1.52 6.38
N LYS A 72 13.61 -2.59 5.56
CA LYS A 72 14.67 -2.81 4.57
C LYS A 72 14.69 -1.76 3.46
N VAL A 73 13.54 -1.15 3.16
CA VAL A 73 13.38 -0.20 2.04
C VAL A 73 12.97 1.20 2.49
N ALA A 74 12.71 1.37 3.79
CA ALA A 74 12.35 2.63 4.39
C ALA A 74 13.57 3.56 4.48
N ASN A 75 13.33 4.82 4.16
CA ASN A 75 14.24 5.95 4.32
C ASN A 75 13.50 7.08 5.03
N GLY A 76 14.26 7.95 5.68
CA GLY A 76 13.69 9.09 6.40
C GLY A 76 14.67 10.24 6.47
N ASN A 77 14.38 11.17 7.37
CA ASN A 77 15.24 12.32 7.62
C ASN A 77 16.65 11.88 8.05
N THR A 78 17.65 12.53 7.49
CA THR A 78 19.06 12.18 7.77
C THR A 78 19.65 12.99 8.90
N TRP A 79 19.11 14.19 9.16
CA TRP A 79 19.65 15.12 10.13
C TRP A 79 19.23 14.77 11.56
N GLU A 80 20.18 14.82 12.48
CA GLU A 80 20.00 14.27 13.84
C GLU A 80 18.88 14.97 14.60
N SER A 81 18.84 16.30 14.58
CA SER A 81 17.77 17.06 15.24
C SER A 81 16.40 16.94 14.56
N LYS A 82 16.33 16.38 13.34
CA LYS A 82 15.10 16.24 12.56
C LYS A 82 14.65 14.80 12.38
N LYS A 83 15.26 13.84 13.10
CA LYS A 83 14.89 12.41 13.02
C LYS A 83 13.43 12.13 13.30
N ASN A 84 12.81 12.91 14.20
CA ASN A 84 11.41 12.76 14.58
C ASN A 84 10.45 13.63 13.76
N PHE A 85 10.94 14.43 12.81
CA PHE A 85 10.11 15.31 12.02
C PHE A 85 9.40 14.49 10.92
N LEU A 86 8.07 14.63 10.83
CA LEU A 86 7.29 14.18 9.69
C LEU A 86 7.47 15.14 8.51
N PHE A 87 7.22 16.43 8.75
CA PHE A 87 7.47 17.51 7.81
C PHE A 87 7.80 18.80 8.56
N GLU A 88 8.73 19.58 8.02
CA GLU A 88 8.91 21.00 8.33
C GLU A 88 8.16 21.83 7.29
N PHE A 89 7.39 22.82 7.73
CA PHE A 89 6.57 23.66 6.87
C PHE A 89 7.27 24.99 6.63
N LEU A 90 7.38 25.36 5.35
CA LEU A 90 8.06 26.55 4.87
C LEU A 90 7.10 27.43 4.07
N ASP A 91 7.37 28.72 4.03
CA ASP A 91 6.62 29.65 3.18
C ASP A 91 7.03 29.50 1.71
N GLY A 92 6.05 29.29 0.82
CA GLY A 92 6.25 29.17 -0.62
C GLY A 92 5.97 30.45 -1.42
N MET A 93 5.48 31.53 -0.81
CA MET A 93 4.95 32.71 -1.53
C MET A 93 5.97 33.83 -1.74
N ASP A 94 6.86 34.07 -0.78
CA ASP A 94 7.62 35.32 -0.75
C ASP A 94 8.88 35.38 -1.64
N GLY A 95 9.19 34.34 -2.40
CA GLY A 95 10.25 34.32 -3.43
C GLY A 95 11.69 34.46 -2.92
N ALA A 96 11.90 35.18 -1.81
CA ALA A 96 12.96 34.91 -0.87
C ALA A 96 12.56 33.62 -0.16
N ALA A 97 13.37 32.58 -0.28
CA ALA A 97 13.36 31.50 0.69
C ALA A 97 13.60 32.14 2.06
N THR A 98 12.55 32.58 2.74
CA THR A 98 12.67 32.99 4.12
C THR A 98 13.09 31.72 4.83
N ASP A 99 14.30 31.73 5.38
CA ASP A 99 14.86 30.55 6.03
C ASP A 99 14.03 30.12 7.27
N SER A 100 13.00 30.88 7.59
CA SER A 100 12.08 30.66 8.70
C SER A 100 11.16 29.47 8.45
N SER A 101 11.43 28.39 9.17
CA SER A 101 10.43 27.38 9.49
C SER A 101 9.17 28.04 10.06
N LEU A 102 8.02 27.80 9.42
CA LEU A 102 6.71 28.24 9.92
C LEU A 102 6.26 27.36 11.08
N SER A 103 6.41 26.06 10.92
CA SER A 103 6.08 25.04 11.93
C SER A 103 6.69 23.69 11.53
N HIS A 104 6.60 22.71 12.42
CA HIS A 104 6.93 21.33 12.10
C HIS A 104 5.93 20.39 12.76
N ILE A 105 5.78 19.20 12.18
CA ILE A 105 5.04 18.10 12.79
C ILE A 105 6.04 17.02 13.17
N GLU A 106 6.01 16.60 14.43
CA GLU A 106 6.83 15.49 14.93
C GLU A 106 6.00 14.25 15.22
N ASN A 107 6.65 13.09 15.14
CA ASN A 107 6.14 11.83 15.67
C ASN A 107 7.30 10.92 16.08
N ARG A 108 6.98 9.78 16.73
CA ARG A 108 7.98 8.85 17.28
C ARG A 108 8.91 8.18 16.25
N THR A 109 8.63 8.26 14.96
CA THR A 109 9.45 7.67 13.88
C THR A 109 9.96 8.70 12.86
N GLY A 110 9.53 9.96 12.97
CA GLY A 110 9.62 10.94 11.89
C GLY A 110 8.99 10.47 10.58
N LEU A 111 9.44 11.05 9.46
CA LEU A 111 9.12 10.55 8.13
C LEU A 111 9.78 9.18 7.93
N GLN A 112 8.97 8.18 7.62
CA GLN A 112 9.43 6.87 7.15
C GLN A 112 8.77 6.62 5.81
N GLY A 113 9.55 6.76 4.73
CA GLY A 113 9.07 6.62 3.36
C GLY A 113 9.82 5.58 2.55
N CYS A 114 9.17 4.98 1.56
CA CYS A 114 9.79 4.02 0.66
C CYS A 114 9.19 4.10 -0.74
N HIS A 115 9.87 3.52 -1.73
CA HIS A 115 9.28 3.28 -3.04
C HIS A 115 8.29 2.11 -2.96
N ARG A 116 7.03 2.32 -3.40
CA ARG A 116 5.97 1.30 -3.29
C ARG A 116 6.37 -0.06 -3.88
N GLY A 117 6.95 -0.06 -5.09
CA GLY A 117 7.33 -1.31 -5.77
C GLY A 117 8.39 -2.08 -4.97
N ALA A 118 9.36 -1.36 -4.39
CA ALA A 118 10.40 -1.99 -3.56
C ALA A 118 9.81 -2.64 -2.30
N PHE A 119 8.81 -1.99 -1.67
CA PHE A 119 8.14 -2.58 -0.51
C PHE A 119 7.30 -3.80 -0.88
N VAL A 120 6.53 -3.75 -1.96
CA VAL A 120 5.78 -4.92 -2.47
C VAL A 120 6.72 -6.10 -2.75
N ASN A 121 7.90 -5.83 -3.33
CA ASN A 121 8.90 -6.85 -3.61
C ASN A 121 9.52 -7.46 -2.35
N GLU A 122 9.66 -6.70 -1.26
CA GLU A 122 10.07 -7.30 0.02
C GLU A 122 8.95 -8.13 0.66
N LEU A 123 7.70 -7.70 0.53
CA LEU A 123 6.55 -8.43 1.09
C LEU A 123 6.30 -9.75 0.37
N ILE A 124 6.38 -9.79 -0.97
CA ILE A 124 6.07 -11.01 -1.72
C ILE A 124 7.02 -12.17 -1.38
N LYS A 125 8.27 -11.86 -1.00
CA LYS A 125 9.27 -12.86 -0.57
C LYS A 125 8.84 -13.63 0.69
N LEU A 126 7.85 -13.11 1.42
CA LEU A 126 7.29 -13.75 2.62
C LEU A 126 6.16 -14.73 2.29
N LEU A 127 5.66 -14.75 1.05
CA LEU A 127 4.61 -15.65 0.61
C LEU A 127 5.19 -16.89 -0.11
N PRO A 128 4.55 -18.06 0.03
CA PRO A 128 4.76 -19.19 -0.87
C PRO A 128 4.44 -18.81 -2.33
N GLY A 129 5.15 -19.43 -3.28
CA GLY A 129 5.12 -19.04 -4.70
C GLY A 129 3.80 -19.29 -5.43
N ASP A 130 2.90 -20.11 -4.87
CA ASP A 130 1.62 -20.50 -5.46
C ASP A 130 0.42 -19.72 -4.89
N VAL A 131 0.64 -18.85 -3.89
CA VAL A 131 -0.43 -18.08 -3.24
C VAL A 131 -1.02 -17.02 -4.17
N VAL A 132 -0.21 -16.45 -5.08
CA VAL A 132 -0.66 -15.42 -6.02
C VAL A 132 -0.93 -16.00 -7.39
N GLN A 133 -2.13 -15.77 -7.89
CA GLN A 133 -2.61 -16.18 -9.19
C GLN A 133 -2.79 -14.94 -10.08
N PHE A 134 -1.85 -14.76 -11.02
CA PHE A 134 -1.85 -13.65 -11.98
C PHE A 134 -2.82 -13.88 -13.14
N ASN A 135 -3.09 -12.82 -13.91
CA ASN A 135 -4.06 -12.80 -15.02
C ASN A 135 -5.50 -13.14 -14.58
N LYS A 136 -5.83 -12.92 -13.31
CA LYS A 136 -7.14 -13.19 -12.70
C LYS A 136 -7.87 -11.88 -12.42
N GLN A 137 -8.45 -11.30 -13.48
CA GLN A 137 -9.34 -10.15 -13.34
C GLN A 137 -10.75 -10.59 -13.00
N LEU A 138 -11.19 -10.33 -11.77
CA LEU A 138 -12.54 -10.65 -11.31
C LEU A 138 -13.60 -9.92 -12.17
N GLN A 139 -14.67 -10.63 -12.53
CA GLN A 139 -15.84 -10.09 -13.22
C GLN A 139 -17.10 -10.18 -12.35
N THR A 140 -17.36 -11.33 -11.72
CA THR A 140 -18.48 -11.50 -10.79
C THR A 140 -18.05 -12.40 -9.63
N ALA A 141 -18.74 -12.24 -8.51
CA ALA A 141 -18.65 -13.09 -7.34
C ALA A 141 -20.08 -13.36 -6.89
N GLU A 142 -20.51 -14.61 -6.99
CA GLU A 142 -21.90 -15.00 -6.75
C GLU A 142 -21.94 -16.11 -5.70
N GLU A 143 -22.83 -15.99 -4.73
CA GLU A 143 -23.08 -17.05 -3.76
C GLU A 143 -23.81 -18.21 -4.45
N ASP A 144 -23.31 -19.42 -4.28
CA ASP A 144 -23.95 -20.63 -4.78
C ASP A 144 -25.00 -21.17 -3.80
N SER A 145 -25.72 -22.22 -4.21
CA SER A 145 -26.76 -22.83 -3.38
C SER A 145 -26.26 -23.49 -2.09
N SER A 146 -24.95 -23.71 -1.96
CA SER A 146 -24.31 -24.29 -0.77
C SER A 146 -23.74 -23.23 0.19
N GLY A 147 -23.79 -21.94 -0.18
CA GLY A 147 -23.19 -20.83 0.57
C GLY A 147 -21.72 -20.58 0.24
N GLY A 148 -21.16 -21.30 -0.74
CA GLY A 148 -19.86 -21.01 -1.31
C GLY A 148 -19.94 -19.79 -2.23
N ILE A 149 -18.79 -19.18 -2.54
CA ILE A 149 -18.70 -18.05 -3.45
C ILE A 149 -17.98 -18.48 -4.72
N ARG A 150 -18.69 -18.37 -5.85
CA ARG A 150 -18.19 -18.64 -7.18
C ARG A 150 -17.64 -17.37 -7.80
N LEU A 151 -16.32 -17.35 -8.03
CA LEU A 151 -15.59 -16.26 -8.65
C LEU A 151 -15.46 -16.50 -10.15
N VAL A 152 -15.95 -15.58 -10.97
CA VAL A 152 -15.79 -15.63 -12.43
C VAL A 152 -14.78 -14.59 -12.86
N PHE A 153 -13.76 -15.02 -13.61
CA PHE A 153 -12.69 -14.16 -14.09
C PHE A 153 -12.82 -13.85 -15.58
N GLN A 154 -12.13 -12.81 -16.04
CA GLN A 154 -12.18 -12.34 -17.43
C GLN A 154 -11.71 -13.38 -18.45
N ASP A 155 -10.80 -14.26 -18.07
CA ASP A 155 -10.32 -15.37 -18.91
C ASP A 155 -11.35 -16.51 -19.04
N GLY A 156 -12.52 -16.38 -18.40
CA GLY A 156 -13.57 -17.40 -18.35
C GLY A 156 -13.33 -18.49 -17.30
N SER A 157 -12.20 -18.46 -16.60
CA SER A 157 -11.96 -19.38 -15.49
C SER A 157 -12.87 -19.07 -14.31
N ILE A 158 -13.10 -20.10 -13.51
CA ILE A 158 -13.95 -20.07 -12.33
C ILE A 158 -13.13 -20.62 -11.17
N GLU A 159 -13.16 -19.94 -10.04
CA GLU A 159 -12.64 -20.46 -8.77
C GLU A 159 -13.75 -20.47 -7.73
N GLU A 160 -13.71 -21.44 -6.83
CA GLU A 160 -14.63 -21.56 -5.72
C GLU A 160 -13.91 -21.15 -4.43
N ALA A 161 -14.60 -20.39 -3.58
CA ALA A 161 -14.14 -20.01 -2.26
C ALA A 161 -15.21 -20.39 -1.24
N ASP A 162 -14.82 -21.07 -0.17
CA ASP A 162 -15.80 -21.73 0.71
C ASP A 162 -16.55 -20.76 1.63
N ALA A 163 -16.06 -19.52 1.83
CA ALA A 163 -16.68 -18.63 2.82
C ALA A 163 -16.50 -17.11 2.59
N VAL A 164 -15.34 -16.64 2.11
CA VAL A 164 -15.04 -15.19 2.16
C VAL A 164 -14.24 -14.72 0.95
N VAL A 165 -14.75 -13.65 0.33
CA VAL A 165 -14.03 -12.83 -0.66
C VAL A 165 -13.67 -11.49 -0.03
N VAL A 166 -12.39 -11.13 -0.05
CA VAL A 166 -11.90 -9.85 0.47
C VAL A 166 -11.41 -8.98 -0.69
N GLY A 167 -12.05 -7.82 -0.87
CA GLY A 167 -11.66 -6.83 -1.88
C GLY A 167 -10.43 -6.03 -1.45
N CYS A 168 -9.29 -6.31 -2.08
CA CYS A 168 -8.01 -5.59 -1.94
C CYS A 168 -7.56 -4.97 -3.29
N ASP A 169 -8.52 -4.75 -4.20
CA ASP A 169 -8.35 -4.43 -5.62
C ASP A 169 -8.36 -2.92 -5.92
N GLY A 170 -8.07 -2.12 -4.89
CA GLY A 170 -7.69 -0.72 -5.00
C GLY A 170 -8.83 0.24 -5.32
N ILE A 171 -8.43 1.44 -5.78
CA ILE A 171 -9.35 2.59 -5.91
C ILE A 171 -10.45 2.35 -6.95
N ARG A 172 -10.24 1.47 -7.93
CA ARG A 172 -11.24 1.03 -8.93
C ARG A 172 -11.66 -0.43 -8.68
N SER A 173 -12.01 -0.73 -7.43
CA SER A 173 -12.39 -2.06 -6.96
C SER A 173 -13.63 -2.59 -7.68
N LYS A 174 -13.51 -3.79 -8.25
CA LYS A 174 -14.62 -4.58 -8.78
C LYS A 174 -15.45 -5.19 -7.65
N VAL A 175 -14.83 -5.59 -6.54
CA VAL A 175 -15.57 -6.08 -5.37
C VAL A 175 -16.52 -5.03 -4.83
N ARG A 176 -16.07 -3.78 -4.72
CA ARG A 176 -16.93 -2.64 -4.33
C ARG A 176 -18.08 -2.42 -5.31
N GLU A 177 -17.82 -2.58 -6.61
CA GLU A 177 -18.85 -2.47 -7.65
C GLU A 177 -19.90 -3.59 -7.52
N ILE A 178 -19.49 -4.82 -7.23
CA ILE A 178 -20.41 -5.95 -7.01
C ILE A 178 -21.33 -5.69 -5.80
N LEU A 179 -20.78 -5.15 -4.71
CA LEU A 179 -21.53 -4.89 -3.48
C LEU A 179 -22.57 -3.78 -3.60
N PHE A 180 -22.25 -2.69 -4.31
CA PHE A 180 -23.12 -1.51 -4.37
C PHE A 180 -23.84 -1.34 -5.71
N GLY A 181 -23.45 -2.09 -6.74
CA GLY A 181 -23.91 -1.91 -8.12
C GLY A 181 -23.09 -0.88 -8.90
N VAL A 182 -23.01 -1.06 -10.22
CA VAL A 182 -22.16 -0.26 -11.10
C VAL A 182 -22.50 1.22 -11.09
N ASP A 183 -23.78 1.58 -10.99
CA ASP A 183 -24.24 2.97 -11.07
C ASP A 183 -24.28 3.70 -9.72
N HIS A 184 -24.03 2.99 -8.61
CA HIS A 184 -24.07 3.59 -7.29
C HIS A 184 -22.87 4.53 -7.04
N PRO A 185 -23.07 5.72 -6.45
CA PRO A 185 -21.97 6.66 -6.17
C PRO A 185 -20.80 6.06 -5.38
N SER A 186 -21.08 5.19 -4.40
CA SER A 186 -20.05 4.49 -3.61
C SER A 186 -19.14 3.56 -4.41
N SER A 187 -19.55 3.14 -5.62
CA SER A 187 -18.70 2.35 -6.51
C SER A 187 -17.70 3.22 -7.28
N LYS A 188 -17.97 4.52 -7.42
CA LYS A 188 -17.19 5.45 -8.24
C LYS A 188 -16.02 6.07 -7.46
N CYS A 189 -15.04 6.56 -8.21
CA CYS A 189 -13.92 7.36 -7.70
C CYS A 189 -13.95 8.73 -8.38
N PRO A 190 -14.59 9.74 -7.78
CA PRO A 190 -14.69 11.05 -8.40
C PRO A 190 -13.34 11.77 -8.40
N TYR A 191 -13.14 12.63 -9.39
CA TYR A 191 -11.97 13.51 -9.45
C TYR A 191 -12.06 14.59 -8.36
N THR A 192 -10.96 14.84 -7.66
CA THR A 192 -10.92 15.81 -6.55
C THR A 192 -10.72 17.26 -7.00
N HIS A 193 -10.72 17.52 -8.32
CA HIS A 193 -10.37 18.81 -8.91
C HIS A 193 -8.97 19.32 -8.54
N LYS A 194 -8.07 18.40 -8.17
CA LYS A 194 -6.68 18.68 -7.82
C LYS A 194 -5.77 17.63 -8.48
N TYR A 195 -4.62 18.09 -8.97
CA TYR A 195 -3.58 17.24 -9.51
C TYR A 195 -2.23 17.70 -8.94
N ALA A 196 -1.23 16.82 -8.98
CA ALA A 196 0.10 17.07 -8.45
C ALA A 196 1.15 16.72 -9.50
N TYR A 197 2.11 17.62 -9.70
CA TYR A 197 3.32 17.32 -10.46
C TYR A 197 4.29 16.54 -9.57
N ARG A 198 4.91 15.51 -10.14
CA ARG A 198 5.90 14.68 -9.45
C ARG A 198 7.16 14.64 -10.28
N GLY A 199 8.29 14.86 -9.64
CA GLY A 199 9.61 14.82 -10.25
C GLY A 199 10.65 14.39 -9.24
N MET A 200 11.79 13.95 -9.73
CA MET A 200 12.98 13.70 -8.95
C MET A 200 14.08 14.62 -9.45
N ILE A 201 14.86 15.18 -8.53
CA ILE A 201 16.05 15.97 -8.84
C ILE A 201 17.28 15.24 -8.28
N PRO A 202 18.43 15.27 -8.98
CA PRO A 202 19.67 14.74 -8.43
C PRO A 202 20.01 15.42 -7.10
N MET A 203 20.38 14.64 -6.08
CA MET A 203 20.63 15.16 -4.73
C MET A 203 21.67 16.29 -4.71
N LYS A 204 22.71 16.20 -5.53
CA LYS A 204 23.73 17.26 -5.66
C LYS A 204 23.11 18.60 -6.05
N GLN A 205 22.19 18.61 -7.02
CA GLN A 205 21.50 19.83 -7.44
C GLN A 205 20.54 20.33 -6.37
N ALA A 206 19.87 19.43 -5.65
CA ALA A 206 19.01 19.79 -4.53
C ALA A 206 19.80 20.51 -3.42
N VAL A 207 20.98 20.00 -3.05
CA VAL A 207 21.87 20.61 -2.05
C VAL A 207 22.37 21.98 -2.49
N GLU A 208 22.75 22.14 -3.76
CA GLU A 208 23.21 23.42 -4.31
C GLU A 208 22.14 24.52 -4.23
N VAL A 209 20.86 24.17 -4.35
CA VAL A 209 19.73 25.12 -4.35
C VAL A 209 19.14 25.32 -2.95
N LEU A 210 18.97 24.25 -2.16
CA LEU A 210 18.21 24.25 -0.92
C LEU A 210 19.09 24.30 0.35
N GLY A 211 20.39 24.03 0.21
CA GLY A 211 21.27 23.71 1.32
C GLY A 211 21.16 22.25 1.76
N GLU A 212 22.22 21.75 2.41
CA GLU A 212 22.35 20.34 2.79
C GLU A 212 21.24 19.87 3.74
N GLU A 213 20.94 20.67 4.76
CA GLU A 213 19.93 20.33 5.74
C GLU A 213 18.55 20.15 5.09
N ARG A 214 18.08 21.07 4.25
CA ARG A 214 16.75 20.94 3.64
C ARG A 214 16.69 19.85 2.59
N ALA A 215 17.73 19.70 1.78
CA ALA A 215 17.75 18.70 0.72
C ALA A 215 17.67 17.27 1.26
N LEU A 216 18.16 17.03 2.48
CA LEU A 216 18.22 15.71 3.11
C LEU A 216 17.13 15.45 4.17
N ASN A 217 16.13 16.32 4.27
CA ASN A 217 15.00 16.17 5.18
C ASN A 217 13.67 16.49 4.50
N ALA A 218 12.58 16.05 5.12
CA ALA A 218 11.23 16.27 4.64
C ALA A 218 10.75 17.70 4.92
N THR A 219 10.62 18.49 3.86
CA THR A 219 10.06 19.84 3.91
C THR A 219 8.82 19.95 3.03
N MET A 220 7.87 20.81 3.43
CA MET A 220 6.70 21.14 2.64
C MET A 220 6.55 22.66 2.54
N TRP A 221 6.60 23.18 1.31
CA TRP A 221 6.31 24.57 1.03
C TRP A 221 4.80 24.74 0.87
N SER A 222 4.22 25.58 1.72
CA SER A 222 2.81 25.93 1.66
C SER A 222 2.66 27.38 1.24
N THR A 223 1.71 27.63 0.36
CA THR A 223 1.22 28.98 0.06
C THR A 223 -0.03 29.22 0.90
N SER A 224 -0.07 30.33 1.63
CA SER A 224 -1.25 30.76 2.39
C SER A 224 -2.49 30.94 1.52
#